data_AF-A0A7V9H2V7-F1
#
_entry.id   AF-A0A7V9H2V7-F1
#
_cell.length_a   1.000
_cell.length_b   1.000
_cell.length_c   1.000
_cell.angle_alpha   90.00
_cell.angle_beta   90.00
_cell.angle_gamma   90.00
#
_symmetry.space_group_name_H-M   'P 1'
#
loop_
_entity.id
_entity.type
_entity.pdbx_description
1 polymer ?
#
loop_
_entity_poly.entity_id
_entity_poly.type
_entity_poly.pdbx_seq_one_letter_code
_entity_poly.pdbx_strand_id
1 'polypeptide(L)' 'MRERPRNLKDMLAEAKDTSELMVDLAYAALFYNSEDISEEVFRLEERLNDLVFDMRTLAILAARSPADS' A
#
# COMPACT_ATOMS: atom_id res chain seq x y z
N MET A 1 0.77 9.97 15.34
CA MET A 1 1.44 9.97 14.02
C MET A 1 1.76 8.52 13.69
N ARG A 2 1.23 7.94 12.60
CA ARG A 2 1.64 6.59 12.18
C ARG A 2 3.12 6.66 11.79
N GLU A 3 3.95 5.77 12.35
CA GLU A 3 5.36 5.66 11.96
C GLU A 3 5.43 5.32 10.47
N ARG A 4 6.18 6.10 9.71
CA ARG A 4 6.43 5.80 8.30
C ARG A 4 7.28 4.51 8.25
N PRO A 5 6.91 3.50 7.45
CA PRO A 5 7.59 2.21 7.45
C PRO A 5 9.08 2.39 7.15
N ARG A 6 9.91 1.73 7.96
CA ARG A 6 11.36 2.02 8.05
C ARG A 6 12.22 1.21 7.08
N ASN A 7 11.69 0.14 6.51
CA ASN A 7 12.39 -0.74 5.57
C ASN A 7 11.41 -1.44 4.61
N LEU A 8 11.94 -2.07 3.56
CA LEU A 8 11.15 -2.68 2.49
C LEU A 8 10.20 -3.79 3.00
N LYS A 9 10.60 -4.56 4.01
CA LYS A 9 9.75 -5.60 4.61
C LYS A 9 8.51 -4.98 5.27
N ASP A 10 8.70 -3.91 6.05
CA ASP A 10 7.59 -3.24 6.73
C ASP A 10 6.64 -2.58 5.72
N MET A 11 7.19 -2.01 4.63
CA MET A 11 6.38 -1.45 3.54
C MET A 11 5.56 -2.52 2.82
N LEU A 12 6.14 -3.70 2.57
CA LEU A 12 5.43 -4.82 1.97
C LEU A 12 4.30 -5.34 2.89
N ALA A 13 4.56 -5.41 4.20
CA ALA A 13 3.54 -5.81 5.17
C ALA A 13 2.38 -4.81 5.18
N GLU A 14 2.66 -3.51 5.19
CA GLU A 14 1.63 -2.46 5.15
C GLU A 14 0.84 -2.46 3.82
N ALA A 15 1.53 -2.72 2.69
CA ALA A 15 0.87 -2.85 1.38
C ALA A 15 -0.11 -4.03 1.37
N LYS A 16 0.31 -5.18 1.90
CA LYS A 16 -0.55 -6.36 2.05
C LYS A 16 -1.77 -6.04 2.92
N ASP A 17 -1.54 -5.54 4.13
CA ASP A 17 -2.63 -5.30 5.09
C ASP A 17 -3.62 -4.25 4.55
N THR A 18 -3.13 -3.26 3.80
CA THR A 18 -3.98 -2.29 3.09
C THR A 18 -4.80 -2.96 2.00
N SER A 19 -4.20 -3.84 1.20
CA SER A 19 -4.90 -4.56 0.13
C SER A 19 -5.98 -5.51 0.65
N GLU A 20 -5.76 -6.18 1.78
CA GLU A 20 -6.76 -7.03 2.43
C GLU A 20 -7.96 -6.21 2.89
N LEU A 21 -7.70 -5.07 3.57
CA LEU A 21 -8.75 -4.15 3.99
C LEU A 21 -9.55 -3.60 2.80
N MET A 22 -8.89 -3.29 1.68
CA MET A 22 -9.57 -2.85 0.46
C MET A 22 -10.54 -3.91 -0.07
N VAL A 23 -10.16 -5.19 -0.06
CA VAL A 23 -11.04 -6.28 -0.51
C VAL A 23 -12.24 -6.44 0.42
N ASP A 24 -12.01 -6.41 1.74
CA ASP A 24 -13.09 -6.49 2.72
C ASP A 24 -14.10 -5.33 2.57
N LEU A 25 -13.59 -4.10 2.39
CA LEU A 25 -14.41 -2.91 2.17
C LEU A 25 -15.13 -2.94 0.82
N ALA A 26 -14.49 -3.41 -0.25
CA ALA A 26 -15.13 -3.55 -1.55
C ALA A 26 -16.31 -4.54 -1.48
N TYR A 27 -16.15 -5.66 -0.79
CA TYR A 27 -17.25 -6.58 -0.52
C TYR A 27 -18.36 -5.94 0.31
N ALA A 28 -18.02 -5.20 1.37
CA ALA A 28 -19.00 -4.47 2.17
C ALA A 28 -19.75 -3.40 1.35
N ALA A 29 -19.06 -2.65 0.49
CA ALA A 29 -19.66 -1.64 -0.38
C ALA A 29 -20.71 -2.25 -1.30
N LEU A 30 -20.42 -3.41 -1.91
CA LEU A 30 -21.36 -4.14 -2.75
C LEU A 30 -22.53 -4.70 -1.92
N PHE A 31 -22.25 -5.30 -0.76
CA PHE A 31 -23.27 -5.90 0.10
C PHE A 31 -24.27 -4.88 0.63
N TYR A 32 -23.78 -3.71 1.05
CA TYR A 32 -24.61 -2.62 1.56
C TYR A 32 -25.06 -1.62 0.49
N ASN A 33 -24.63 -1.79 -0.76
CA ASN A 33 -24.82 -0.83 -1.86
C ASN A 33 -24.45 0.61 -1.43
N SER A 34 -23.27 0.76 -0.81
CA SER A 34 -22.81 2.00 -0.20
C SER A 34 -21.69 2.65 -1.01
N GLU A 35 -21.97 3.83 -1.56
CA GLU A 35 -21.00 4.65 -2.27
C GLU A 35 -19.90 5.16 -1.33
N ASP A 36 -20.24 5.58 -0.11
CA ASP A 36 -19.28 6.03 0.91
C ASP A 36 -18.19 4.98 1.20
N ILE A 37 -18.56 3.69 1.31
CA ILE A 37 -17.59 2.63 1.53
C ILE A 37 -16.71 2.45 0.28
N SER A 38 -17.28 2.60 -0.92
CA SER A 38 -16.51 2.54 -2.16
C SER A 38 -15.50 3.69 -2.29
N GLU A 39 -15.85 4.90 -1.85
CA GLU A 39 -14.91 6.02 -1.81
C GLU A 39 -13.72 5.73 -0.89
N GLU A 40 -13.95 5.06 0.24
CA GLU A 40 -12.86 4.68 1.15
C GLU A 40 -11.92 3.65 0.51
N VAL A 41 -12.44 2.73 -0.32
CA VAL A 41 -11.60 1.81 -1.12
C VAL A 41 -10.67 2.59 -2.05
N PHE A 42 -11.17 3.63 -2.73
CA PHE A 42 -10.35 4.48 -3.60
C PHE A 42 -9.29 5.27 -2.82
N ARG A 43 -9.62 5.78 -1.64
CA ARG A 43 -8.61 6.45 -0.78
C ARG A 43 -7.50 5.50 -0.34
N LEU A 44 -7.84 4.25 -0.03
CA LEU A 44 -6.84 3.24 0.30
C LEU A 44 -6.00 2.85 -0.93
N GLU A 45 -6.58 2.83 -2.13
CA GLU A 45 -5.85 2.63 -3.39
C GLU A 45 -4.78 3.71 -3.59
N GLU A 46 -5.13 4.99 -3.43
CA GLU A 46 -4.16 6.09 -3.54
C GLU A 46 -2.98 5.90 -2.59
N ARG A 47 -3.26 5.57 -1.32
CA ARG A 47 -2.23 5.31 -0.32
C ARG A 47 -1.36 4.09 -0.68
N LEU A 48 -1.97 3.02 -1.18
CA LEU A 48 -1.26 1.83 -1.61
C LEU A 48 -0.32 2.14 -2.79
N ASN A 49 -0.79 2.94 -3.75
CA ASN A 49 0.01 3.38 -4.89
C ASN A 49 1.23 4.20 -4.46
N ASP A 50 1.07 5.14 -3.53
CA ASP A 50 2.18 5.91 -2.96
C ASP A 50 3.21 5.01 -2.28
N LEU A 51 2.74 4.04 -1.48
CA LEU A 51 3.60 3.09 -0.79
C LEU A 51 4.40 2.22 -1.79
N VAL A 52 3.76 1.75 -2.85
CA VAL A 52 4.40 0.99 -3.92
C VAL A 52 5.43 1.83 -4.68
N PHE A 53 5.14 3.11 -4.91
CA PHE A 53 6.09 4.03 -5.54
C PHE A 53 7.35 4.21 -4.68
N ASP A 54 7.18 4.46 -3.38
CA ASP A 54 8.30 4.57 -2.44
C ASP A 54 9.12 3.26 -2.39
N MET A 55 8.45 2.09 -2.36
CA MET A 55 9.12 0.78 -2.38
C MET A 55 9.97 0.58 -3.63
N ARG A 56 9.43 0.92 -4.81
CA ARG A 56 10.16 0.80 -6.09
C ARG A 56 11.40 1.69 -6.11
N THR A 57 11.28 2.92 -5.61
CA THR A 57 12.40 3.85 -5.51
C THR A 57 13.52 3.27 -4.64
N LEU A 58 13.19 2.75 -3.45
CA LEU A 58 14.16 2.11 -2.57
C LEU A 58 14.80 0.86 -3.18
N ALA A 59 14.01 0.01 -3.84
CA ALA A 59 14.51 -1.19 -4.50
C ALA A 59 15.51 -0.87 -5.62
N ILE A 60 15.24 0.16 -6.42
CA ILE A 60 16.14 0.62 -7.49
C ILE A 60 17.47 1.14 -6.91
N LEU A 61 17.41 1.89 -5.80
CA LEU A 61 18.62 2.39 -5.13
C LEU A 61 19.44 1.24 -4.51
N ALA A 62 18.76 0.31 -3.83
CA ALA A 62 19.41 -0.84 -3.21
C ALA A 62 20.09 -1.77 -4.23
N ALA A 63 19.51 -1.94 -5.42
CA ALA A 63 20.05 -2.79 -6.48
C ALA A 63 21.42 -2.30 -7.02
N ARG A 64 21.77 -1.03 -6.85
CA ARG A 64 23.09 -0.49 -7.25
C ARG A 64 24.19 -0.78 -6.22
N SER A 65 23.83 -1.02 -4.97
CA SER A 65 24.78 -1.12 -3.85
C SER A 65 25.75 -2.30 -3.89
N PRO A 66 25.46 -3.47 -4.51
CA PRO A 66 26.44 -4.57 -4.60
C PRO A 66 27.38 -4.49 -5.81
N ALA A 67 27.14 -3.58 -6.77
CA ALA A 67 27.86 -3.53 -8.04
C ALA A 67 28.91 -2.40 -8.15
N ASP A 68 29.02 -1.55 -7.12
CA ASP A 68 30.00 -0.45 -7.02
C ASP A 68 31.21 -0.80 -6.13
N SER A 69 31.56 -2.09 -6.03
CA SER A 69 32.80 -2.58 -5.40
C SER A 69 33.61 -3.47 -6.32
#